data_AF-A0A164N067-F1
#
_entry.id   AF-A0A164N067-F1
#
_cell.length_a   1.000
_cell.length_b   1.000
_cell.length_c   1.000
_cell.angle_alpha   90.00
_cell.angle_beta   90.00
_cell.angle_gamma   90.00
#
_symmetry.space_group_name_H-M   'P 1'
#
loop_
_entity.id
_entity.type
_entity.pdbx_description
1 polymer ?
#
loop_
_entity_poly.entity_id
_entity_poly.type
_entity_poly.pdbx_seq_one_letter_code
_entity_poly.pdbx_strand_id
1 'polypeptide(L)'
;MSPARCDTVQGNRYNIILGFGCRPSYVNILESYLLVWMWPVIIGLINLVYGVLAILGFMRHRNNTGDTISSHQALTRARYIRLVGLTLTLAIETIPPATLTIWYDIVISHPKLGLSWANIKWGFSAILFGTQFNDFMPSRPVLQVRVTNYLDWLYPLAALQFFLFFGFSEESRRSYEGVIRRIGKLLGISGRNSSQSKAGTTSIQFAPNLA
;
A
#
# COMPACT_ATOMS: atom_id res chain seq x y z
N MET A 1 -36.08 23.35 -2.62
CA MET A 1 -35.38 22.17 -3.19
C MET A 1 -33.94 22.60 -3.46
N SER A 2 -33.05 22.47 -2.47
CA SER A 2 -31.65 22.91 -2.61
C SER A 2 -30.82 21.76 -3.19
N PRO A 3 -29.98 22.02 -4.20
CA PRO A 3 -29.19 20.98 -4.84
C PRO A 3 -28.30 20.29 -3.81
N ALA A 4 -28.43 18.97 -3.73
CA ALA A 4 -27.58 18.10 -2.94
C ALA A 4 -26.13 18.24 -3.45
N ARG A 5 -25.40 19.19 -2.87
CA ARG A 5 -23.95 19.28 -2.99
C ARG A 5 -23.39 18.18 -2.09
N CYS A 6 -22.68 17.20 -2.67
CA CYS A 6 -22.07 16.06 -1.98
C CYS A 6 -21.08 16.43 -0.85
N ASP A 7 -20.84 17.71 -0.61
CA ASP A 7 -19.83 18.21 0.35
C ASP A 7 -20.44 18.44 1.74
N THR A 8 -21.36 17.59 2.16
CA THR A 8 -22.09 17.73 3.43
C THR A 8 -21.15 17.87 4.64
N VAL A 9 -20.12 17.05 4.68
CA VAL A 9 -19.17 16.94 5.81
C VAL A 9 -18.08 18.02 5.84
N GLN A 10 -18.02 18.86 4.82
CA GLN A 10 -16.94 19.82 4.63
C GLN A 10 -17.33 21.24 5.12
N GLY A 11 -16.54 21.79 6.04
CA GLY A 11 -16.81 23.08 6.68
C GLY A 11 -16.37 24.30 5.87
N ASN A 12 -15.14 24.30 5.37
CA ASN A 12 -14.60 25.34 4.47
C ASN A 12 -13.93 24.69 3.25
N ARG A 13 -13.58 25.48 2.23
CA ARG A 13 -13.13 24.97 0.93
C ARG A 13 -11.87 24.11 1.03
N TYR A 14 -10.87 24.56 1.80
CA TYR A 14 -9.68 23.79 2.15
C TYR A 14 -8.85 24.55 3.19
N ASN A 15 -8.02 23.80 3.91
CA ASN A 15 -7.00 24.31 4.80
C ASN A 15 -5.63 24.12 4.15
N ILE A 16 -4.75 25.11 4.24
CA ILE A 16 -3.37 25.00 3.79
C ILE A 16 -2.49 24.84 5.02
N ILE A 17 -1.81 23.70 5.11
CA ILE A 17 -0.88 23.37 6.18
C ILE A 17 0.54 23.40 5.62
N LEU A 18 1.42 24.18 6.22
CA LEU A 18 2.82 24.22 5.81
C LEU A 18 3.45 22.81 5.91
N GLY A 19 4.15 22.38 4.86
CA GLY A 19 4.78 21.05 4.76
C GLY A 19 3.88 19.91 4.25
N PHE A 20 2.55 20.03 4.37
CA PHE A 20 1.59 19.01 3.89
C PHE A 20 0.75 19.49 2.70
N GLY A 21 0.63 20.81 2.50
CA GLY A 21 -0.10 21.42 1.40
C GLY A 21 -1.59 21.60 1.68
N CYS A 22 -2.39 21.52 0.61
CA CYS A 22 -3.83 21.73 0.64
C CYS A 22 -4.57 20.49 1.18
N ARG A 23 -5.46 20.67 2.15
CA ARG A 23 -6.20 19.61 2.83
C ARG A 23 -7.70 19.94 2.86
N PRO A 24 -8.58 18.94 2.66
CA PRO A 24 -9.99 19.11 2.91
C PRO A 24 -10.24 19.33 4.40
N SER A 25 -11.21 20.19 4.70
CA SER A 25 -11.58 20.54 6.07
C SER A 25 -12.87 19.85 6.46
N TYR A 26 -12.72 18.73 7.17
CA TYR A 26 -13.85 17.96 7.67
C TYR A 26 -14.28 18.50 9.03
N VAL A 27 -15.59 18.68 9.20
CA VAL A 27 -16.15 18.97 10.52
C VAL A 27 -16.30 17.67 11.28
N ASN A 28 -15.99 17.68 12.59
CA ASN A 28 -16.19 16.53 13.47
C ASN A 28 -17.70 16.36 13.78
N ILE A 29 -18.42 15.74 12.86
CA ILE A 29 -19.83 15.33 12.97
C ILE A 29 -19.96 13.85 12.63
N LEU A 30 -21.07 13.22 13.03
CA LEU A 30 -21.28 11.78 12.86
C LEU A 30 -21.19 11.35 11.38
N GLU A 31 -21.73 12.16 10.48
CA GLU A 31 -21.76 11.93 9.04
C GLU A 31 -20.34 11.83 8.45
N SER A 32 -19.38 12.60 8.98
CA SER A 32 -17.99 12.56 8.54
C SER A 32 -17.34 11.21 8.80
N TYR A 33 -17.71 10.54 9.90
CA TYR A 33 -17.15 9.22 10.22
C TYR A 33 -17.62 8.16 9.23
N LEU A 34 -18.91 8.18 8.90
CA LEU A 34 -19.49 7.22 7.97
C LEU A 34 -19.01 7.43 6.53
N LEU A 35 -18.83 8.69 6.11
CA LEU A 35 -18.47 8.98 4.72
C LEU A 35 -16.97 8.96 4.46
N VAL A 36 -16.13 9.30 5.45
CA VAL A 36 -14.70 9.50 5.24
C VAL A 36 -13.88 8.57 6.12
N TRP A 37 -14.07 8.63 7.44
CA TRP A 37 -13.13 8.00 8.37
C TRP A 37 -13.27 6.47 8.48
N MET A 38 -14.44 5.88 8.18
CA MET A 38 -14.63 4.42 8.32
C MET A 38 -13.95 3.60 7.22
N TRP A 39 -13.82 4.16 6.01
CA TRP A 39 -13.38 3.42 4.82
C TRP A 39 -11.97 2.82 4.93
N PRO A 40 -10.95 3.53 5.44
CA PRO A 40 -9.61 2.96 5.61
C PRO A 40 -9.60 1.70 6.49
N VAL A 41 -10.40 1.70 7.57
CA VAL A 41 -10.50 0.54 8.48
C VAL A 41 -11.19 -0.63 7.79
N ILE A 42 -12.30 -0.39 7.09
CA ILE A 42 -13.04 -1.43 6.38
C ILE A 42 -12.18 -2.08 5.30
N ILE A 43 -11.53 -1.26 4.46
CA ILE A 43 -10.66 -1.75 3.38
C ILE A 43 -9.47 -2.52 3.98
N GLY A 44 -8.87 -2.01 5.06
CA GLY A 44 -7.80 -2.71 5.78
C GLY A 44 -8.25 -4.08 6.31
N LEU A 45 -9.42 -4.15 6.94
CA LEU A 45 -9.99 -5.40 7.45
C LEU A 45 -10.29 -6.41 6.34
N ILE A 46 -10.86 -5.94 5.22
CA ILE A 46 -11.09 -6.79 4.04
C ILE A 46 -9.76 -7.39 3.57
N ASN A 47 -8.73 -6.55 3.41
CA ASN A 47 -7.39 -7.01 3.00
C ASN A 47 -6.80 -8.01 4.00
N LEU A 48 -6.98 -7.78 5.31
CA LEU A 48 -6.51 -8.69 6.35
C LEU A 48 -7.21 -10.06 6.25
N VAL A 49 -8.55 -10.07 6.13
CA VAL A 49 -9.34 -11.31 6.04
C VAL A 49 -8.95 -12.09 4.79
N TYR A 50 -8.91 -11.45 3.63
CA TYR A 50 -8.50 -12.12 2.39
C TYR A 50 -7.04 -12.58 2.45
N GLY A 51 -6.13 -11.80 3.03
CA GLY A 51 -4.73 -12.18 3.23
C GLY A 51 -4.57 -13.41 4.12
N VAL A 52 -5.30 -13.48 5.24
CA VAL A 52 -5.29 -14.63 6.14
C VAL A 52 -5.88 -15.87 5.48
N LEU A 53 -7.04 -15.74 4.82
CA LEU A 53 -7.66 -16.84 4.06
C LEU A 53 -6.73 -17.34 2.95
N ALA A 54 -6.01 -16.44 2.29
CA ALA A 54 -5.02 -16.75 1.28
C ALA A 54 -3.86 -17.59 1.85
N ILE A 55 -3.34 -17.26 3.04
CA ILE A 55 -2.32 -18.07 3.72
C ILE A 55 -2.88 -19.43 4.09
N LEU A 56 -4.06 -19.49 4.69
CA LEU A 56 -4.67 -20.75 5.14
C LEU A 56 -4.95 -21.70 3.96
N GLY A 57 -5.47 -21.18 2.84
CA GLY A 57 -5.67 -21.96 1.62
C GLY A 57 -4.35 -22.51 1.07
N PHE A 58 -3.29 -21.69 1.08
CA PHE A 58 -1.96 -22.13 0.66
C PHE A 58 -1.37 -23.21 1.58
N MET A 59 -1.51 -23.06 2.91
CA MET A 59 -1.07 -24.06 3.87
C MET A 59 -1.81 -25.39 3.70
N ARG A 60 -3.13 -25.34 3.48
CA ARG A 60 -3.94 -26.54 3.21
C ARG A 60 -3.53 -27.24 1.91
N HIS A 61 -3.29 -26.47 0.84
CA HIS A 61 -2.86 -27.02 -0.43
C HIS A 61 -1.46 -27.66 -0.34
N ARG A 62 -0.57 -27.12 0.50
CA ARG A 62 0.77 -27.68 0.72
C ARG A 62 0.75 -29.07 1.37
N ASN A 63 -0.22 -29.37 2.24
CA ASN A 63 -0.32 -30.69 2.88
C ASN A 63 -0.83 -31.79 1.93
N ASN A 64 -1.58 -31.42 0.88
CA ASN A 64 -2.16 -32.38 -0.06
C ASN A 64 -1.27 -32.66 -1.28
N THR A 65 -0.17 -31.91 -1.45
CA THR A 65 0.72 -32.02 -2.61
C THR A 65 2.16 -32.21 -2.12
N GLY A 66 2.41 -33.33 -1.44
CA GLY A 66 3.78 -33.82 -1.25
C GLY A 66 4.38 -34.16 -2.63
N ASP A 67 5.51 -33.54 -2.96
CA ASP A 67 6.50 -34.07 -3.89
C ASP A 67 6.28 -34.10 -5.42
N THR A 68 5.40 -33.27 -6.00
CA THR A 68 5.46 -33.01 -7.46
C THR A 68 5.36 -31.53 -7.81
N ILE A 69 6.35 -30.74 -7.38
CA ILE A 69 6.45 -29.33 -7.79
C ILE A 69 7.07 -29.27 -9.18
N SER A 70 6.21 -29.19 -10.19
CA SER A 70 6.62 -28.77 -11.54
C SER A 70 7.23 -27.36 -11.47
N SER A 71 8.27 -27.10 -12.26
CA SER A 71 9.02 -25.82 -12.28
C SER A 71 8.14 -24.58 -12.48
N HIS A 72 6.99 -24.71 -13.16
CA HIS A 72 6.02 -23.65 -13.37
C HIS A 72 5.23 -23.25 -12.11
N GLN A 73 5.03 -24.17 -11.16
CA GLN A 73 4.22 -23.93 -9.97
C GLN A 73 5.00 -23.15 -8.88
N ALA A 74 6.33 -23.31 -8.85
CA ALA A 74 7.22 -22.56 -7.95
C ALA A 74 7.24 -21.05 -8.27
N LEU A 75 7.23 -20.69 -9.56
CA LEU A 75 7.23 -19.29 -10.00
C LEU A 75 5.93 -18.57 -9.55
N THR A 76 4.79 -19.27 -9.63
CA THR A 76 3.48 -18.76 -9.20
C THR A 76 3.38 -18.63 -7.68
N ARG A 77 4.00 -19.55 -6.93
CA ARG A 77 4.05 -19.54 -5.46
C ARG A 77 4.76 -18.30 -4.91
N ALA A 78 5.93 -17.96 -5.47
CA ALA A 78 6.69 -16.80 -5.02
C ALA A 78 5.92 -15.49 -5.24
N ARG A 79 5.23 -15.35 -6.39
CA ARG A 79 4.35 -14.22 -6.68
C ARG A 79 3.20 -14.12 -5.68
N TYR A 80 2.57 -15.25 -5.35
CA TYR A 80 1.47 -15.30 -4.39
C TYR A 80 1.89 -14.90 -2.98
N ILE A 81 3.00 -15.45 -2.47
CA ILE A 81 3.52 -15.11 -1.13
C ILE A 81 3.83 -13.62 -1.02
N ARG A 82 4.40 -13.01 -2.08
CA ARG A 82 4.68 -11.57 -2.10
C ARG A 82 3.41 -10.73 -2.09
N LEU A 83 2.38 -11.13 -2.84
CA LEU A 83 1.09 -10.45 -2.85
C LEU A 83 0.42 -10.51 -1.48
N VAL A 84 0.41 -11.70 -0.87
CA VAL A 84 -0.15 -11.91 0.47
C VAL A 84 0.64 -11.12 1.52
N GLY A 85 1.97 -11.15 1.48
CA GLY A 85 2.84 -10.34 2.34
C GLY A 85 2.52 -8.85 2.21
N LEU A 86 2.39 -8.34 0.99
CA LEU A 86 1.99 -6.95 0.76
C LEU A 86 0.63 -6.63 1.41
N THR A 87 -0.38 -7.47 1.20
CA THR A 87 -1.73 -7.20 1.76
C THR A 87 -1.75 -7.19 3.29
N LEU A 88 -0.98 -8.07 3.94
CA LEU A 88 -0.91 -8.12 5.39
C LEU A 88 -0.16 -6.92 5.96
N THR A 89 0.97 -6.54 5.37
CA THR A 89 1.73 -5.38 5.83
C THR A 89 0.90 -4.10 5.67
N LEU A 90 0.23 -3.90 4.52
CA LEU A 90 -0.68 -2.77 4.33
C LEU A 90 -1.83 -2.74 5.35
N ALA A 91 -2.39 -3.90 5.70
CA ALA A 91 -3.45 -3.98 6.70
C ALA A 91 -2.95 -3.59 8.11
N ILE A 92 -1.77 -4.07 8.50
CA ILE A 92 -1.15 -3.77 9.80
C ILE A 92 -0.77 -2.29 9.90
N GLU A 93 -0.32 -1.68 8.81
CA GLU A 93 0.04 -0.26 8.78
C GLU A 93 -1.18 0.67 8.78
N THR A 94 -2.33 0.22 8.27
CA THR A 94 -3.52 1.08 8.13
C THR A 94 -4.49 0.95 9.31
N ILE A 95 -4.79 -0.28 9.77
CA ILE A 95 -5.88 -0.53 10.73
C ILE A 95 -5.62 0.14 12.09
N PRO A 96 -4.49 -0.08 12.78
CA PRO A 96 -4.25 0.51 14.10
C PRO A 96 -4.28 2.05 14.11
N PRO A 97 -3.54 2.77 13.25
CA PRO A 97 -3.54 4.23 13.30
C PRO A 97 -4.87 4.85 12.86
N ALA A 98 -5.58 4.25 11.90
CA ALA A 98 -6.92 4.72 11.53
C ALA A 98 -7.92 4.53 12.68
N THR A 99 -7.90 3.37 13.35
CA THR A 99 -8.77 3.08 14.50
C THR A 99 -8.47 4.02 15.68
N LEU A 100 -7.19 4.26 15.97
CA LEU A 100 -6.79 5.22 17.01
C LEU A 100 -7.27 6.63 16.70
N THR A 101 -7.14 7.08 15.45
CA THR A 101 -7.61 8.42 15.04
C THR A 101 -9.11 8.59 15.27
N ILE A 102 -9.91 7.59 14.87
CA ILE A 102 -11.36 7.58 15.09
C ILE A 102 -11.69 7.58 16.58
N TRP A 103 -11.01 6.74 17.36
CA TRP A 103 -11.22 6.65 18.80
C TRP A 103 -10.97 7.99 19.50
N TYR A 104 -9.87 8.67 19.16
CA TYR A 104 -9.55 9.99 19.69
C TYR A 104 -10.61 11.05 19.32
N ASP A 105 -11.05 11.07 18.07
CA ASP A 105 -12.03 12.06 17.60
C ASP A 105 -13.43 11.87 18.23
N ILE A 106 -13.80 10.63 18.56
CA ILE A 106 -15.06 10.31 19.24
C ILE A 106 -14.98 10.58 20.75
N VAL A 107 -13.93 10.07 21.41
CA VAL A 107 -13.83 10.04 22.88
C VAL A 107 -13.32 11.35 23.46
N ILE A 108 -12.38 12.01 22.78
CA ILE A 108 -11.75 13.24 23.30
C ILE A 108 -12.37 14.48 22.68
N SER A 109 -12.47 14.50 21.35
CA SER A 109 -12.93 15.71 20.64
C SER A 109 -14.45 15.87 20.65
N HIS A 110 -15.18 14.79 20.93
CA HIS A 110 -16.64 14.66 20.92
C HIS A 110 -17.32 15.16 19.63
N PRO A 111 -18.05 14.30 18.89
CA PRO A 111 -18.72 14.74 17.68
C PRO A 111 -19.77 15.81 18.00
N LYS A 112 -19.81 16.88 17.20
CA LYS A 112 -20.82 17.93 17.34
C LYS A 112 -22.16 17.37 16.83
N LEU A 113 -23.14 17.25 17.73
CA LEU A 113 -24.47 16.74 17.41
C LEU A 113 -25.40 17.88 16.97
N GLY A 114 -26.25 17.61 15.97
CA GLY A 114 -27.35 18.50 15.60
C GLY A 114 -26.97 19.80 14.88
N LEU A 115 -25.81 19.86 14.22
CA LEU A 115 -25.43 21.02 13.43
C LEU A 115 -26.25 21.11 12.14
N SER A 116 -26.91 22.25 11.92
CA SER A 116 -27.55 22.57 10.63
C SER A 116 -26.49 22.76 9.54
N TRP A 117 -26.81 22.34 8.31
CA TRP A 117 -26.00 22.58 7.11
C TRP A 117 -25.63 24.06 6.93
N ALA A 118 -26.53 24.96 7.30
CA ALA A 118 -26.29 26.41 7.22
C ALA A 118 -25.13 26.84 8.14
N ASN A 119 -24.99 26.21 9.31
CA ASN A 119 -23.90 26.48 10.25
C ASN A 119 -22.59 25.83 9.81
N ILE A 120 -22.64 24.61 9.25
CA ILE A 120 -21.45 23.90 8.75
C ILE A 120 -20.82 24.68 7.59
N LYS A 121 -21.65 25.19 6.67
CA LYS A 121 -21.19 25.89 5.46
C LYS A 121 -21.11 27.40 5.60
N TRP A 122 -21.27 27.92 6.81
CA TRP A 122 -21.15 29.35 7.04
C TRP A 122 -19.71 29.79 6.73
N GLY A 123 -19.54 30.65 5.72
CA GLY A 123 -18.20 31.07 5.27
C GLY A 123 -17.43 29.99 4.51
N PHE A 124 -18.09 29.07 3.78
CA PHE A 124 -17.44 27.97 3.05
C PHE A 124 -16.31 28.42 2.10
N SER A 125 -16.38 29.63 1.53
CA SER A 125 -15.33 30.18 0.65
C SER A 125 -14.03 30.52 1.37
N ALA A 126 -14.01 30.49 2.70
CA ALA A 126 -12.82 30.77 3.49
C ALA A 126 -11.73 29.73 3.24
N ILE A 127 -10.50 30.22 3.15
CA ILE A 127 -9.28 29.42 3.09
C ILE A 127 -8.49 29.75 4.33
N LEU A 128 -8.24 28.74 5.16
CA LEU A 128 -7.47 28.93 6.39
C LEU A 128 -6.03 28.48 6.15
N PHE A 129 -5.09 29.31 6.58
CA PHE A 129 -3.65 29.04 6.52
C PHE A 129 -3.14 28.76 7.93
N GLY A 130 -2.42 27.66 8.09
CA GLY A 130 -1.83 27.25 9.36
C GLY A 130 -0.43 26.69 9.13
N THR A 131 0.46 26.99 10.07
CA THR A 131 1.83 26.49 10.07
C THR A 131 1.91 25.06 10.60
N GLN A 132 0.99 24.69 11.49
CA GLN A 132 0.94 23.37 12.12
C GLN A 132 -0.49 22.81 12.11
N PHE A 133 -0.64 21.48 12.22
CA PHE A 133 -1.95 20.84 12.44
C PHE A 133 -2.66 21.38 13.70
N ASN A 134 -1.89 21.79 14.70
CA ASN A 134 -2.41 22.35 15.94
C ASN A 134 -3.13 23.69 15.74
N ASP A 135 -2.79 24.45 14.69
CA ASP A 135 -3.43 25.75 14.39
C ASP A 135 -4.91 25.57 13.99
N PHE A 136 -5.26 24.41 13.43
CA PHE A 136 -6.63 24.05 13.05
C PHE A 136 -7.37 23.27 14.14
N MET A 137 -6.62 22.58 15.01
CA MET A 137 -7.16 21.67 16.01
C MET A 137 -6.35 21.75 17.32
N PRO A 138 -6.43 22.87 18.05
CA PRO A 138 -5.51 23.20 19.17
C PRO A 138 -5.64 22.27 20.38
N SER A 139 -6.73 21.52 20.48
CA SER A 139 -7.01 20.61 21.61
C SER A 139 -6.53 19.16 21.37
N ARG A 140 -5.89 18.87 20.23
CA ARG A 140 -5.47 17.50 19.92
C ARG A 140 -4.15 17.14 20.61
N PRO A 141 -4.05 15.97 21.27
CA PRO A 141 -2.80 15.53 21.87
C PRO A 141 -1.72 15.30 20.80
N VAL A 142 -0.45 15.49 21.18
CA VAL A 142 0.71 15.34 20.28
C VAL A 142 0.73 13.98 19.58
N LEU A 143 0.30 12.92 20.27
CA LEU A 143 0.19 11.58 19.69
C LEU A 143 -0.76 11.55 18.49
N GLN A 144 -1.91 12.21 18.58
CA GLN A 144 -2.89 12.22 17.49
C GLN A 144 -2.38 12.97 16.25
N VAL A 145 -1.64 14.06 16.46
CA VAL A 145 -0.97 14.79 15.36
C VAL A 145 0.04 13.87 14.67
N ARG A 146 0.85 13.13 15.44
CA ARG A 146 1.83 12.17 14.90
C ARG A 146 1.18 11.04 14.12
N VAL A 147 0.07 10.49 14.64
CA VAL A 147 -0.68 9.42 13.96
C VAL A 147 -1.31 9.92 12.66
N THR A 148 -1.88 11.12 12.67
CA THR A 148 -2.45 11.74 11.44
C THR A 148 -1.37 11.98 10.40
N ASN A 149 -0.21 12.49 10.82
CA ASN A 149 0.95 12.63 9.94
C ASN A 149 1.40 11.27 9.38
N TYR A 150 1.47 10.22 10.21
CA TYR A 150 1.83 8.88 9.75
C TYR A 150 0.88 8.36 8.66
N LEU A 151 -0.43 8.58 8.81
CA LEU A 151 -1.42 8.21 7.79
C LEU A 151 -1.16 8.90 6.44
N ASP A 152 -0.65 10.13 6.44
CA ASP A 152 -0.25 10.82 5.21
C ASP A 152 1.03 10.25 4.59
N TRP A 153 1.95 9.77 5.42
CA TRP A 153 3.15 9.08 4.94
C TRP A 153 2.86 7.66 4.43
N LEU A 154 1.67 7.11 4.64
CA LEU A 154 1.30 5.81 4.07
C LEU A 154 1.29 5.81 2.54
N TYR A 155 1.00 6.93 1.88
CA TYR A 155 1.04 6.98 0.40
C TYR A 155 2.44 6.70 -0.18
N PRO A 156 3.51 7.42 0.23
CA PRO A 156 4.86 7.10 -0.23
C PRO A 156 5.36 5.75 0.33
N LEU A 157 5.00 5.37 1.56
CA LEU A 157 5.38 4.07 2.12
C LEU A 157 4.76 2.91 1.31
N ALA A 158 3.50 3.01 0.91
CA ALA A 158 2.84 2.00 0.08
C ALA A 158 3.52 1.86 -1.28
N ALA A 159 3.98 2.95 -1.90
CA ALA A 159 4.74 2.91 -3.14
C ALA A 159 6.09 2.22 -2.97
N LEU A 160 6.84 2.55 -1.90
CA LEU A 160 8.10 1.90 -1.56
C LEU A 160 7.91 0.41 -1.27
N GLN A 161 6.86 0.06 -0.55
CA GLN A 161 6.53 -1.31 -0.23
C GLN A 161 6.16 -2.11 -1.48
N PHE A 162 5.32 -1.55 -2.35
CA PHE A 162 5.01 -2.17 -3.63
C PHE A 162 6.28 -2.43 -4.45
N PHE A 163 7.19 -1.45 -4.50
CA PHE A 163 8.48 -1.62 -5.15
C PHE A 163 9.36 -2.68 -4.48
N LEU A 164 9.36 -2.77 -3.14
CA LEU A 164 10.11 -3.79 -2.41
C LEU A 164 9.62 -5.21 -2.76
N PHE A 165 8.30 -5.42 -2.77
CA PHE A 165 7.71 -6.74 -3.04
C PHE A 165 7.79 -7.14 -4.52
N PHE A 166 7.56 -6.20 -5.45
CA PHE A 166 7.46 -6.51 -6.89
C PHE A 166 8.66 -6.05 -7.71
N GLY A 167 9.35 -4.98 -7.33
CA GLY A 167 10.51 -4.43 -8.05
C GLY A 167 11.74 -5.33 -7.99
N PHE A 168 11.96 -6.04 -6.89
CA PHE A 168 13.10 -6.98 -6.74
C PHE A 168 12.78 -8.42 -7.17
N SER A 169 11.62 -8.67 -7.79
CA SER A 169 11.26 -9.98 -8.33
C SER A 169 12.26 -10.45 -9.39
N GLU A 170 12.55 -11.75 -9.46
CA GLU A 170 13.36 -12.33 -10.54
C GLU A 170 12.80 -11.99 -11.93
N GLU A 171 11.48 -11.96 -12.07
CA GLU A 171 10.81 -11.59 -13.31
C GLU A 171 11.08 -10.13 -13.70
N SER A 172 10.97 -9.22 -12.72
CA SER A 172 11.29 -7.79 -12.90
C SER A 172 12.76 -7.57 -13.22
N ARG A 173 13.68 -8.30 -12.54
CA ARG A 173 15.12 -8.23 -12.79
C ARG A 173 15.49 -8.71 -14.19
N ARG A 174 14.92 -9.82 -14.66
CA ARG A 174 15.11 -10.29 -16.04
C ARG A 174 14.62 -9.27 -17.06
N SER A 175 13.51 -8.59 -16.77
CA SER A 175 13.00 -7.49 -17.60
C SER A 175 13.98 -6.30 -17.62
N TYR A 176 14.49 -5.89 -16.46
CA TYR A 176 15.49 -4.81 -16.35
C TYR A 176 16.78 -5.14 -17.09
N GLU A 177 17.31 -6.35 -16.93
CA GLU A 177 18.48 -6.85 -17.67
C GLU A 177 18.24 -6.81 -19.19
N GLY A 178 17.04 -7.21 -19.62
CA GLY A 178 16.64 -7.14 -21.03
C GLY A 178 16.65 -5.73 -21.58
N VAL A 179 16.12 -4.75 -20.83
CA VAL A 179 16.10 -3.33 -21.20
C VAL A 179 17.50 -2.73 -21.18
N ILE A 180 18.28 -2.98 -20.13
CA ILE A 180 19.68 -2.52 -20.02
C ILE A 180 20.51 -3.05 -21.19
N ARG A 181 20.34 -4.32 -21.56
CA ARG A 181 21.02 -4.90 -22.72
C ARG A 181 20.60 -4.26 -24.04
N ARG A 182 19.31 -3.88 -24.20
CA ARG A 182 18.84 -3.15 -25.39
C ARG A 182 19.44 -1.74 -25.46
N ILE A 183 19.46 -1.02 -24.34
CA ILE A 183 20.06 0.31 -24.24
C ILE A 183 21.58 0.24 -24.48
N GLY A 184 22.26 -0.74 -23.89
CA GLY A 184 23.70 -0.97 -24.13
C GLY A 184 24.01 -1.25 -25.60
N LYS A 185 23.15 -2.01 -26.30
CA LYS A 185 23.27 -2.21 -27.75
C LYS A 185 23.04 -0.92 -28.55
N LEU A 186 22.07 -0.10 -28.16
CA LEU A 186 21.80 1.20 -28.81
C LEU A 186 22.93 2.22 -28.58
N LEU A 187 23.59 2.17 -27.43
CA LEU A 187 24.73 3.01 -27.08
C LEU A 187 26.08 2.45 -27.55
N GLY A 188 26.09 1.37 -28.35
CA GLY A 188 27.33 0.80 -28.91
C GLY A 188 28.21 0.06 -27.90
N ILE A 189 27.75 -0.15 -26.66
CA ILE A 189 28.41 -0.97 -25.64
C ILE A 189 28.06 -2.43 -25.93
N SER A 190 28.58 -2.96 -27.03
CA SER A 190 28.47 -4.39 -27.33
C SER A 190 29.46 -5.14 -26.44
N GLY A 191 28.95 -5.71 -25.35
CA GLY A 191 29.69 -6.67 -24.53
C GLY A 191 30.28 -7.76 -25.41
N ARG A 192 31.61 -7.85 -25.38
CA ARG A 192 32.44 -8.90 -25.96
C ARG A 192 31.81 -10.27 -25.66
N ASN A 193 31.38 -10.96 -26.70
CA ASN A 193 30.88 -12.33 -26.63
C ASN A 193 31.89 -13.16 -25.82
N SER A 194 31.44 -13.70 -24.68
CA SER A 194 32.14 -14.78 -24.00
C SER A 194 32.11 -15.97 -24.95
N SER A 195 33.22 -16.17 -25.66
CA SER A 195 33.46 -17.36 -26.46
C SER A 195 33.17 -18.59 -25.61
N GLN A 196 32.17 -19.31 -26.07
CA GLN A 196 31.84 -20.67 -25.74
C GLN A 196 33.12 -21.52 -25.80
N SER A 197 33.81 -21.70 -24.67
CA SER A 197 34.77 -22.79 -24.54
C SER A 197 33.97 -24.08 -24.45
N LYS A 198 33.79 -24.74 -25.59
CA LYS A 198 33.45 -26.15 -25.66
C LYS A 198 34.56 -26.92 -24.94
N ALA A 199 34.41 -27.14 -23.64
CA ALA A 199 35.13 -28.22 -22.96
C ALA A 199 34.50 -29.53 -23.46
N GLY A 200 35.31 -30.30 -24.19
CA GLY A 200 34.89 -31.47 -24.94
C GLY A 200 34.14 -32.51 -24.12
N THR A 201 33.11 -33.04 -24.75
CA THR A 201 32.54 -34.36 -24.47
C THR A 201 33.65 -35.40 -24.53
N THR A 202 34.05 -35.95 -23.38
CA THR A 202 34.69 -37.27 -23.33
C THR A 202 33.70 -38.24 -22.73
N SER A 203 32.91 -38.88 -23.59
CA SER A 203 32.14 -40.06 -23.24
C SER A 203 33.12 -41.20 -22.95
N ILE A 204 33.20 -41.64 -21.70
CA ILE A 204 33.90 -42.87 -21.33
C ILE A 204 33.03 -44.04 -21.82
N GLN A 205 33.47 -44.71 -22.89
CA GLN A 205 32.95 -46.02 -23.30
C GLN A 205 33.48 -47.07 -22.30
N PHE A 206 32.58 -47.74 -21.59
CA PHE A 206 32.88 -49.01 -20.93
C PHE A 206 32.70 -50.14 -21.96
N ALA A 207 33.78 -50.84 -22.27
CA ALA A 207 33.75 -52.07 -23.05
C ALA A 207 33.12 -53.20 -22.21
N PRO A 208 32.26 -54.06 -22.78
CA PRO A 208 31.83 -55.28 -22.13
C PRO A 208 32.94 -56.35 -22.28
N ASN A 209 33.51 -56.79 -21.17
CA ASN A 209 34.31 -58.01 -21.16
C ASN A 209 33.41 -59.20 -20.81
N LEU A 210 33.30 -60.11 -21.76
CA LEU A 210 32.85 -61.49 -21.61
C LEU A 210 33.91 -62.29 -20.82
N ALA A 211 33.47 -62.95 -19.76
CA ALA A 211 33.96 -64.27 -19.32
C ALA A 211 32.85 -64.92 -18.48
#